data_AF-A0A7X9N517-F1
#
_entry.id   AF-A0A7X9N517-F1
#
_cell.length_a   1.000
_cell.length_b   1.000
_cell.length_c   1.000
_cell.angle_alpha   90.00
_cell.angle_beta   90.00
_cell.angle_gamma   90.00
#
_symmetry.space_group_name_H-M   'P 1'
#
loop_
_entity.id
_entity.type
_entity.pdbx_description
1 polymer ?
#
loop_
_entity_poly.entity_id
_entity_poly.type
_entity_poly.pdbx_seq_one_letter_code
_entity_poly.pdbx_strand_id
1 'polypeptide(L)'
;MKNNENQLLQHPYQPNIKLADFEGPLDLLLHLIRQSEMDIYDIQIAEITGQYMQYLRQMQQHQLEVAGEYFVMAATLMAIKSQMLLPKPSVPEDEEPIEEDPREELVEQLLEYQRYKQAAEKLKDKEAFRQKEFTRTAMAVPAEFIHSQTAPGTTLEQLKEAFEQVLKRHQALEPETATVAPEKTTVEERIQFVMQRVRQGAVAFEELFEDLKTRDNLVTTFLAVLELAKHRRVVLHQAARFAPLILTPGKISEED
;
A
#
# COMPACT_ATOMS: atom_id res chain seq x y z
N MET A 1 67.99 7.53 20.64
CA MET A 1 67.30 8.71 21.17
C MET A 1 65.81 8.56 20.89
N LYS A 2 64.99 8.68 21.94
CA LYS A 2 63.55 9.05 21.94
C LYS A 2 62.55 8.16 21.19
N ASN A 3 61.80 7.35 21.95
CA ASN A 3 60.38 7.57 22.29
C ASN A 3 59.71 6.21 22.57
N ASN A 4 59.38 5.91 23.82
CA ASN A 4 58.15 6.28 24.55
C ASN A 4 56.93 5.45 24.13
N GLU A 5 56.58 4.54 25.04
CA GLU A 5 55.23 4.34 25.58
C GLU A 5 54.07 4.41 24.57
N ASN A 6 53.50 3.24 24.28
CA ASN A 6 52.04 3.12 24.34
C ASN A 6 51.67 1.71 24.78
N GLN A 7 51.42 1.61 26.09
CA GLN A 7 50.59 0.57 26.68
C GLN A 7 49.27 0.54 25.90
N LEU A 8 48.99 -0.59 25.26
CA LEU A 8 47.69 -0.91 24.69
C LEU A 8 46.69 -0.96 25.84
N LEU A 9 46.03 0.17 26.09
CA LEU A 9 44.87 0.24 26.97
C LEU A 9 43.79 -0.67 26.41
N GLN A 10 43.50 -1.70 27.19
CA GLN A 10 42.39 -2.61 27.03
C GLN A 10 41.08 -1.81 27.14
N HIS A 11 40.31 -1.73 26.06
CA HIS A 11 38.88 -1.41 26.13
C HIS A 11 38.09 -2.66 25.72
N PRO A 12 37.69 -3.51 26.67
CA PRO A 12 36.83 -4.64 26.38
C PRO A 12 35.40 -4.12 26.24
N TYR A 13 34.74 -4.46 25.13
CA TYR A 13 33.31 -4.25 24.87
C TYR A 13 32.82 -2.80 24.85
N GLN A 14 33.16 -2.04 23.81
CA GLN A 14 32.18 -1.13 23.25
C GLN A 14 31.40 -1.90 22.16
N PRO A 15 30.09 -2.18 22.31
CA PRO A 15 29.30 -2.55 21.16
C PRO A 15 29.45 -1.41 20.15
N ASN A 16 29.95 -1.75 18.97
CA ASN A 16 30.13 -0.82 17.87
C ASN A 16 28.73 -0.53 17.32
N ILE A 17 27.99 0.35 17.99
CA ILE A 17 26.66 0.80 17.58
C ILE A 17 26.91 1.63 16.33
N LYS A 18 26.56 1.07 15.16
CA LYS A 18 26.46 1.88 13.94
C LYS A 18 25.34 2.88 14.18
N LEU A 19 25.71 4.11 14.52
CA LEU A 19 24.76 5.21 14.59
C LEU A 19 24.19 5.43 13.17
N ALA A 20 22.86 5.37 13.05
CA ALA A 20 22.04 5.98 12.00
C ALA A 20 21.43 5.15 10.84
N ASP A 21 20.98 3.91 11.04
CA ASP A 21 20.18 3.20 10.00
C ASP A 21 18.88 2.55 10.53
N PHE A 22 18.12 3.24 11.39
CA PHE A 22 16.77 2.77 11.76
C PHE A 22 15.71 3.44 10.89
N GLU A 23 14.76 2.65 10.38
CA GLU A 23 13.63 3.15 9.60
C GLU A 23 12.47 3.57 10.52
N GLY A 24 12.76 4.44 11.50
CA GLY A 24 11.79 5.02 12.43
C GLY A 24 11.84 4.48 13.86
N PRO A 25 10.92 4.94 14.74
CA PRO A 25 10.95 4.64 16.17
C PRO A 25 10.53 3.21 16.51
N LEU A 26 9.60 2.62 15.75
CA LEU A 26 9.18 1.22 15.94
C LEU A 26 10.33 0.25 15.63
N ASP A 27 11.16 0.58 14.64
CA ASP A 27 12.31 -0.26 14.29
C ASP A 27 13.38 -0.26 15.38
N LEU A 28 13.65 0.93 15.94
CA LEU A 28 14.52 1.07 17.10
C LEU A 28 13.98 0.28 18.29
N LEU A 29 12.67 0.33 18.56
CA LEU A 29 12.07 -0.43 19.65
C LEU A 29 12.19 -1.94 19.44
N LEU A 30 11.91 -2.45 18.24
CA LEU A 30 12.12 -3.86 17.93
C LEU A 30 13.59 -4.27 18.13
N HIS A 31 14.53 -3.40 17.77
CA HIS A 31 15.95 -3.65 18.01
C HIS A 31 16.28 -3.75 19.50
N LEU A 32 15.82 -2.79 20.31
CA LEU A 32 16.06 -2.78 21.76
C LEU A 32 15.41 -3.97 22.49
N ILE A 33 14.19 -4.34 22.10
CA ILE A 33 13.47 -5.52 22.62
C ILE A 33 14.27 -6.80 22.32
N ARG A 34 14.75 -6.96 21.07
CA ARG A 34 15.59 -8.11 20.69
C ARG A 34 16.92 -8.13 21.43
N GLN A 35 17.57 -6.98 21.57
CA GLN A 35 18.86 -6.87 22.27
C GLN A 35 18.72 -7.22 23.76
N SER A 36 17.58 -6.91 24.36
CA SER A 36 17.28 -7.18 25.77
C SER A 36 16.65 -8.56 26.01
N GLU A 37 16.54 -9.40 24.96
CA GLU A 37 15.91 -10.72 25.02
C GLU A 37 14.50 -10.71 25.64
N MET A 38 13.74 -9.63 25.44
CA MET A 38 12.38 -9.49 25.95
C MET A 38 11.35 -10.15 25.02
N ASP A 39 10.27 -10.66 25.61
CA ASP A 39 9.09 -11.04 24.85
C ASP A 39 8.35 -9.77 24.38
N ILE A 40 7.94 -9.76 23.11
CA ILE A 40 7.16 -8.67 22.52
C ILE A 40 5.76 -8.57 23.13
N TYR A 41 5.23 -9.67 23.69
CA TYR A 41 3.94 -9.67 24.40
C TYR A 41 4.06 -9.23 25.86
N ASP A 42 5.27 -9.25 26.44
CA ASP A 42 5.50 -8.83 27.83
C ASP A 42 6.70 -7.89 27.93
N ILE A 43 6.51 -6.69 27.38
CA ILE A 43 7.56 -5.67 27.34
C ILE A 43 7.71 -5.01 28.71
N GLN A 44 8.91 -5.05 29.28
CA GLN A 44 9.27 -4.29 30.48
C GLN A 44 9.40 -2.79 30.13
N ILE A 45 8.28 -2.07 30.11
CA ILE A 45 8.21 -0.65 29.70
C ILE A 45 9.19 0.22 30.48
N ALA A 46 9.37 -0.02 31.77
CA ALA A 46 10.26 0.79 32.59
C ALA A 46 11.71 0.76 32.07
N GLU A 47 12.17 -0.41 31.60
CA GLU A 47 13.51 -0.65 31.07
C GLU A 47 13.62 -0.15 29.63
N ILE A 48 12.70 -0.56 28.74
CA ILE A 48 12.71 -0.15 27.33
C ILE A 48 12.64 1.36 27.17
N THR A 49 11.78 2.06 27.94
CA THR A 49 11.73 3.52 27.92
C THR A 49 13.07 4.13 28.35
N GLY A 50 13.78 3.52 29.31
CA GLY A 50 15.11 3.96 29.74
C GLY A 50 16.14 3.85 28.62
N GLN A 51 16.19 2.70 27.95
CA GLN A 51 17.10 2.43 26.83
C GLN A 51 16.79 3.35 25.63
N TYR A 52 15.52 3.49 25.27
CA TYR A 52 15.06 4.35 24.18
C TYR A 52 15.46 5.82 24.41
N MET A 53 15.26 6.32 25.64
CA MET A 53 15.67 7.68 26.01
C MET A 53 17.19 7.86 26.03
N GLN A 54 17.95 6.83 26.41
CA GLN A 54 19.40 6.86 26.32
C GLN A 54 19.87 6.97 24.88
N TYR A 55 19.28 6.18 23.98
CA TYR A 55 19.58 6.22 22.56
C TYR A 55 19.27 7.60 21.95
N LEU A 56 18.11 8.18 22.27
CA LEU A 56 17.74 9.53 21.81
C LEU A 56 18.74 10.60 22.27
N ARG A 57 19.20 10.54 23.52
CA ARG A 57 20.20 11.50 24.03
C ARG A 57 21.53 11.37 23.29
N GLN A 58 21.97 10.15 22.99
CA GLN A 58 23.19 9.92 22.21
C GLN A 58 23.04 10.49 20.79
N MET A 59 21.89 10.29 20.14
CA MET A 59 21.61 10.88 18.83
C MET A 59 21.66 12.42 18.85
N GLN A 60 21.07 13.06 19.86
CA GLN A 60 21.09 14.52 20.00
C GLN A 60 22.51 15.08 20.19
N GLN A 61 23.37 14.38 20.93
CA GLN A 61 24.75 14.80 21.16
C GLN A 61 25.60 14.79 19.88
N HIS A 62 25.22 13.99 18.88
CA HIS A 62 25.91 13.87 17.59
C HIS A 62 25.30 14.74 16.46
N GLN A 63 24.42 15.69 16.77
CA GLN A 63 23.84 16.66 15.79
C GLN A 63 23.17 16.02 14.58
N LEU A 64 22.53 14.87 14.76
CA LEU A 64 21.60 14.33 13.77
C LEU A 64 20.26 15.06 13.90
N GLU A 65 19.63 15.40 12.76
CA GLU A 65 18.26 15.90 12.71
C GLU A 65 17.33 14.81 13.28
N VAL A 66 17.01 14.89 14.57
CA VAL A 66 16.13 13.93 15.22
C VAL A 66 14.71 14.15 14.68
N ALA A 67 14.18 13.18 13.94
CA ALA A 67 12.84 13.25 13.38
C ALA A 67 11.77 13.34 14.50
N GLY A 68 10.74 14.16 14.28
CA GLY A 68 9.68 14.43 15.28
C GLY A 68 8.96 13.17 15.79
N GLU A 69 8.86 12.14 14.95
CA GLU A 69 8.28 10.84 15.29
C GLU A 69 8.97 10.15 16.48
N TYR A 70 10.28 10.34 16.66
CA TYR A 70 10.99 9.72 17.79
C TYR A 70 10.61 10.36 19.12
N PHE A 71 10.35 11.68 19.13
CA PHE A 71 9.88 12.38 20.33
C PHE A 71 8.44 12.05 20.67
N VAL A 72 7.59 11.87 19.65
CA VAL A 72 6.23 11.38 19.85
C VAL A 72 6.27 10.02 20.55
N MET A 73 7.07 9.07 20.02
CA MET A 73 7.22 7.76 20.66
C MET A 73 7.84 7.85 22.06
N ALA A 74 8.80 8.76 22.29
CA ALA A 74 9.35 8.99 23.63
C ALA A 74 8.26 9.40 24.63
N ALA A 75 7.38 10.34 24.22
CA ALA A 75 6.27 10.80 25.04
C ALA A 75 5.26 9.67 25.29
N THR A 76 4.93 8.87 24.27
CA THR A 76 4.06 7.69 24.40
C THR A 76 4.62 6.71 25.42
N LEU A 77 5.90 6.35 25.32
CA LEU A 77 6.57 5.44 26.26
C LEU A 77 6.63 5.98 27.70
N MET A 78 6.79 7.30 27.87
CA MET A 78 6.70 7.93 29.19
C MET A 78 5.29 7.89 29.76
N ALA A 79 4.27 8.13 28.94
CA ALA A 79 2.87 8.06 29.36
C ALA A 79 2.50 6.65 29.82
N ILE A 80 2.82 5.62 29.00
CA ILE A 80 2.61 4.21 29.36
C ILE A 80 3.35 3.87 30.65
N LYS A 81 4.64 4.26 30.77
CA LYS A 81 5.42 4.03 32.00
C LYS A 81 4.77 4.66 33.23
N SER A 82 4.28 5.89 33.11
CA SER A 82 3.61 6.59 34.21
C SER A 82 2.34 5.87 34.62
N GLN A 83 1.49 5.50 33.66
CA GLN A 83 0.23 4.81 33.92
C GLN A 83 0.44 3.45 34.57
N MET A 84 1.45 2.70 34.15
CA MET A 84 1.78 1.39 34.73
C MET A 84 2.36 1.46 36.15
N LEU A 85 3.05 2.55 36.50
CA LEU A 85 3.71 2.70 37.81
C LEU A 85 2.83 3.40 38.85
N LEU A 86 1.76 4.08 38.44
CA LEU A 86 0.89 4.82 39.35
C LEU A 86 -0.12 3.91 40.03
N PRO A 87 -0.43 4.14 41.32
CA PRO A 87 -1.48 3.40 42.02
C PRO A 87 -2.83 3.70 41.38
N LYS A 88 -3.60 2.64 41.11
CA LYS A 88 -4.90 2.74 40.47
C LYS A 88 -5.95 3.22 41.48
N PRO A 89 -6.89 4.11 41.08
CA PRO A 89 -7.97 4.52 41.95
C PRO A 89 -8.82 3.29 42.33
N SER A 90 -9.27 3.23 43.59
CA SER A 90 -10.14 2.16 44.06
C SER A 90 -11.46 2.18 43.28
N VAL A 91 -11.71 1.12 42.50
CA VAL A 91 -12.97 0.90 41.78
C VAL A 91 -14.03 0.46 42.81
N PRO A 92 -15.27 1.00 42.78
CA PRO A 92 -16.37 0.51 43.62
C PRO A 92 -16.62 -0.99 43.42
N GLU A 93 -16.99 -1.72 44.48
CA GLU A 93 -17.15 -3.19 44.49
C GLU A 93 -18.19 -3.74 43.47
N ASP A 94 -19.00 -2.89 42.84
CA ASP A 94 -20.08 -3.26 41.91
C ASP A 94 -19.70 -3.22 40.42
N GLU A 95 -18.46 -2.82 40.06
CA GLU A 95 -18.00 -2.78 38.66
C GLU A 95 -16.83 -3.77 38.44
N GLU A 96 -16.98 -4.70 37.49
CA GLU A 96 -15.84 -5.48 37.00
C GLU A 96 -14.89 -4.52 36.25
N PRO A 97 -13.64 -4.31 36.72
CA PRO A 97 -12.71 -3.46 36.00
C PRO A 97 -12.27 -4.18 34.72
N ILE A 98 -12.71 -3.68 33.57
CA ILE A 98 -12.05 -3.95 32.29
C ILE A 98 -10.76 -3.13 32.32
N GLU A 99 -9.68 -3.74 32.80
CA GLU A 99 -8.35 -3.17 32.69
C GLU A 99 -7.72 -3.55 31.36
N GLU A 100 -7.76 -2.60 30.42
CA GLU A 100 -6.95 -2.68 29.20
C GLU A 100 -5.47 -2.50 29.58
N ASP A 101 -4.59 -3.35 29.04
CA ASP A 101 -3.15 -3.19 29.22
C ASP A 101 -2.74 -1.91 28.46
N PRO A 102 -2.18 -0.89 29.12
CA PRO A 102 -1.79 0.36 28.44
C PRO A 102 -0.70 0.16 27.38
N ARG A 103 -0.10 -1.04 27.31
CA ARG A 103 0.89 -1.43 26.29
C ARG A 103 0.26 -2.02 25.02
N GLU A 104 -1.01 -2.40 25.05
CA GLU A 104 -1.63 -3.23 24.00
C GLU A 104 -1.50 -2.60 22.61
N GLU A 105 -1.86 -1.32 22.47
CA GLU A 105 -1.73 -0.58 21.21
C GLU A 105 -0.28 -0.58 20.68
N LEU A 106 0.71 -0.40 21.56
CA LEU A 106 2.11 -0.40 21.17
C LEU A 106 2.55 -1.79 20.70
N VAL A 107 2.12 -2.85 21.39
CA VAL A 107 2.43 -4.23 21.01
C VAL A 107 1.83 -4.57 19.64
N GLU A 108 0.59 -4.17 19.38
CA GLU A 108 -0.03 -4.35 18.07
C GLU A 108 0.75 -3.66 16.95
N GLN A 109 1.13 -2.39 17.16
CA GLN A 109 1.94 -1.64 16.19
C GLN A 109 3.30 -2.29 15.93
N LEU A 110 3.97 -2.78 16.98
CA LEU A 110 5.26 -3.47 16.85
C LEU A 110 5.12 -4.78 16.08
N LEU A 111 4.07 -5.56 16.34
CA LEU A 111 3.79 -6.80 15.62
C LEU A 111 3.46 -6.54 14.15
N GLU A 112 2.65 -5.53 13.86
CA GLU A 112 2.32 -5.13 12.50
C GLU A 112 3.58 -4.69 11.73
N TYR A 113 4.37 -3.80 12.32
CA TYR A 113 5.63 -3.36 11.73
C TYR A 113 6.60 -4.52 11.51
N GLN A 114 6.73 -5.44 12.48
CA GLN A 114 7.56 -6.65 12.33
C GLN A 114 7.11 -7.51 11.13
N ARG A 115 5.79 -7.67 10.93
CA ARG A 115 5.25 -8.43 9.79
C ARG A 115 5.62 -7.79 8.46
N TYR A 116 5.49 -6.47 8.34
CA TYR A 116 5.88 -5.76 7.13
C TYR A 116 7.39 -5.77 6.90
N LYS A 117 8.19 -5.64 7.95
CA LYS A 117 9.65 -5.76 7.87
C LYS A 117 10.09 -7.11 7.32
N GLN A 118 9.50 -8.21 7.82
CA GLN A 118 9.75 -9.56 7.30
C GLN A 118 9.27 -9.74 5.86
N ALA A 119 8.14 -9.13 5.48
CA ALA A 119 7.66 -9.17 4.11
C ALA A 119 8.59 -8.40 3.15
N ALA A 120 9.10 -7.24 3.59
CA ALA A 120 10.06 -6.43 2.86
C ALA A 120 11.39 -7.19 2.65
N GLU A 121 11.89 -7.88 3.67
CA GLU A 121 13.09 -8.75 3.54
C GLU A 121 12.88 -9.84 2.49
N LYS A 122 11.72 -10.53 2.51
CA LYS A 122 11.39 -11.53 1.47
C LYS A 122 11.28 -10.94 0.06
N LEU A 123 10.77 -9.71 -0.06
CA LEU A 123 10.70 -9.02 -1.34
C LEU A 123 12.09 -8.62 -1.84
N LYS A 124 12.96 -8.17 -0.94
CA LYS A 124 14.37 -7.86 -1.23
C LYS A 124 15.13 -9.07 -1.75
N ASP A 125 14.89 -10.26 -1.17
CA ASP A 125 15.48 -11.50 -1.68
C ASP A 125 15.00 -11.84 -3.09
N LYS A 126 13.71 -11.64 -3.37
CA LYS A 126 13.13 -11.83 -4.73
C LYS A 126 13.68 -10.82 -5.72
N GLU A 127 13.82 -9.56 -5.30
CA GLU A 127 14.45 -8.52 -6.11
C GLU A 127 15.88 -8.91 -6.48
N ALA A 128 16.68 -9.34 -5.50
CA ALA A 128 18.05 -9.79 -5.70
C ALA A 128 18.14 -11.01 -6.63
N PHE A 129 17.16 -11.91 -6.60
CA PHE A 129 17.07 -13.00 -7.58
C PHE A 129 16.75 -12.47 -8.98
N ARG A 130 15.73 -11.61 -9.11
CA ARG A 130 15.30 -11.04 -10.39
C ARG A 130 16.36 -10.16 -11.05
N GLN A 131 17.17 -9.44 -10.27
CA GLN A 131 18.29 -8.64 -10.79
C GLN A 131 19.36 -9.50 -11.49
N LYS A 132 19.41 -10.82 -11.24
CA LYS A 132 20.31 -11.75 -11.93
C LYS A 132 19.75 -12.22 -13.29
N GLU A 133 18.49 -11.93 -13.59
CA GLU A 133 17.85 -12.27 -14.86
C GLU A 133 17.97 -11.08 -15.83
N PHE A 134 18.64 -11.31 -16.95
CA PHE A 134 18.77 -10.32 -18.01
C PHE A 134 17.73 -10.57 -19.10
N THR A 135 16.87 -9.59 -19.35
CA THR A 135 15.92 -9.63 -20.46
C THR A 135 16.48 -8.84 -21.65
N ARG A 136 16.05 -9.21 -22.86
CA ARG A 136 16.34 -8.41 -24.04
C ARG A 136 15.42 -7.20 -24.05
N THR A 137 15.92 -6.05 -24.49
CA THR A 137 15.07 -4.92 -24.85
C THR A 137 14.02 -5.38 -25.86
N ALA A 138 12.79 -4.91 -25.72
CA ALA A 138 11.73 -5.22 -26.66
C ALA A 138 12.21 -4.92 -28.09
N MET A 139 12.10 -5.91 -28.98
CA MET A 139 12.37 -5.68 -30.40
C MET A 139 11.40 -4.64 -30.93
N ALA A 140 11.88 -3.73 -31.76
CA ALA A 140 10.99 -2.86 -32.53
C ALA A 140 10.05 -3.76 -33.34
N VAL A 141 8.75 -3.61 -33.09
CA VAL A 141 7.71 -4.32 -33.84
C VAL A 141 7.89 -3.90 -35.32
N PRO A 142 8.14 -4.83 -36.25
CA PRO A 142 8.29 -4.47 -37.65
C PRO A 142 7.05 -3.72 -38.12
N ALA A 143 7.23 -2.69 -38.96
CA ALA A 143 6.14 -1.81 -39.40
C ALA A 143 4.96 -2.57 -40.02
N GLU A 144 5.23 -3.74 -40.59
CA GLU A 144 4.27 -4.69 -41.17
C GLU A 144 3.31 -5.28 -40.12
N PHE A 145 3.76 -5.47 -38.88
CA PHE A 145 2.97 -5.94 -37.74
C PHE A 145 2.38 -4.78 -36.92
N ILE A 146 2.71 -3.52 -37.25
CA ILE A 146 2.00 -2.34 -36.74
C ILE A 146 0.69 -2.22 -37.52
N HIS A 147 -0.23 -3.16 -37.29
CA HIS A 147 -1.61 -3.05 -37.74
C HIS A 147 -2.27 -1.95 -36.92
N SER A 148 -2.19 -0.72 -37.46
CA SER A 148 -2.89 0.50 -37.06
C SER A 148 -3.04 0.71 -35.55
N GLN A 149 -2.33 1.71 -35.06
CA GLN A 149 -2.61 2.41 -33.80
C GLN A 149 -4.13 2.41 -33.54
N THR A 150 -4.55 2.03 -32.34
CA THR A 150 -5.75 2.65 -31.74
C THR A 150 -5.68 4.13 -32.10
N ALA A 151 -6.73 4.65 -32.75
CA ALA A 151 -6.71 5.95 -33.42
C ALA A 151 -5.94 6.99 -32.58
N PRO A 152 -5.00 7.74 -33.17
CA PRO A 152 -4.16 8.68 -32.43
C PRO A 152 -5.07 9.68 -31.73
N GLY A 153 -5.08 9.65 -30.40
CA GLY A 153 -5.91 10.54 -29.60
C GLY A 153 -6.17 10.09 -28.17
N THR A 154 -6.31 8.79 -27.92
CA THR A 154 -6.74 8.30 -26.60
C THR A 154 -5.60 7.66 -25.82
N THR A 155 -5.18 8.33 -24.74
CA THR A 155 -4.20 7.82 -23.78
C THR A 155 -4.89 7.06 -22.65
N LEU A 156 -4.14 6.19 -21.95
CA LEU A 156 -4.63 5.49 -20.76
C LEU A 156 -5.19 6.47 -19.71
N GLU A 157 -4.58 7.64 -19.59
CA GLU A 157 -5.01 8.72 -18.71
C GLU A 157 -6.40 9.24 -19.05
N GLN A 158 -6.72 9.40 -20.34
CA GLN A 158 -8.07 9.81 -20.76
C GLN A 158 -9.13 8.76 -20.43
N LEU A 159 -8.77 7.48 -20.50
CA LEU A 159 -9.67 6.41 -20.11
C LEU A 159 -9.91 6.40 -18.59
N LYS A 160 -8.85 6.64 -17.80
CA LYS A 160 -8.96 6.82 -16.34
C LYS A 160 -9.87 8.00 -16.00
N GLU A 161 -9.67 9.16 -16.64
CA GLU A 161 -10.49 10.36 -16.44
C GLU A 161 -11.97 10.13 -16.79
N ALA A 162 -12.24 9.46 -17.92
CA ALA A 162 -13.62 9.12 -18.31
C ALA A 162 -14.28 8.22 -17.26
N PHE A 163 -13.54 7.23 -16.73
CA PHE A 163 -14.05 6.34 -15.69
C PHE A 163 -14.31 7.06 -14.36
N GLU A 164 -13.43 7.99 -13.96
CA GLU A 164 -13.63 8.84 -12.79
C GLU A 164 -14.90 9.69 -12.88
N GLN A 165 -15.24 10.20 -14.06
CA GLN A 165 -16.48 10.97 -14.28
C GLN A 165 -17.73 10.10 -14.13
N VAL A 166 -17.70 8.87 -14.64
CA VAL A 166 -18.79 7.90 -14.46
C VAL A 166 -18.99 7.57 -12.98
N LEU A 167 -17.90 7.31 -12.24
CA LEU A 167 -17.96 7.04 -10.80
C LEU A 167 -18.56 8.20 -10.00
N LYS A 168 -18.18 9.45 -10.30
CA LYS A 168 -18.72 10.64 -9.63
C LYS A 168 -20.21 10.83 -9.88
N ARG A 169 -20.67 10.60 -11.11
CA ARG A 169 -22.10 10.67 -11.45
C ARG A 169 -22.89 9.58 -10.73
N HIS A 170 -22.33 8.36 -10.65
CA HIS A 170 -22.97 7.24 -9.98
C HIS A 170 -23.08 7.44 -8.46
N GLN A 171 -22.03 7.95 -7.81
CA GLN A 171 -22.08 8.34 -6.39
C GLN A 171 -23.14 9.41 -6.08
N ALA A 172 -23.39 10.33 -7.01
CA ALA A 172 -24.45 11.34 -6.84
C ALA A 172 -25.87 10.76 -7.00
N LEU A 173 -26.00 9.55 -7.54
CA LEU A 173 -27.25 8.85 -7.82
C LEU A 173 -27.51 7.66 -6.88
N GLU A 174 -26.55 7.29 -6.03
CA GLU A 174 -26.72 6.21 -5.05
C GLU A 174 -27.64 6.67 -3.90
N PRO A 175 -28.82 6.06 -3.70
CA PRO A 175 -29.58 6.26 -2.47
C PRO A 175 -28.82 5.63 -1.29
N GLU A 176 -28.73 6.34 -0.16
CA GLU A 176 -27.98 5.94 1.05
C GLU A 176 -28.39 4.61 1.70
N THR A 177 -29.42 3.94 1.18
CA THR A 177 -29.86 2.63 1.68
C THR A 177 -30.15 1.68 0.52
N ALA A 178 -29.15 0.85 0.18
CA ALA A 178 -29.37 -0.34 -0.63
C ALA A 178 -28.55 -1.50 -0.08
N THR A 179 -29.05 -2.11 1.01
CA THR A 179 -28.72 -3.49 1.37
C THR A 179 -29.35 -4.42 0.34
N VAL A 180 -28.72 -4.56 -0.83
CA VAL A 180 -29.04 -5.61 -1.79
C VAL A 180 -27.74 -6.35 -2.05
N ALA A 181 -27.73 -7.65 -1.75
CA ALA A 181 -26.60 -8.52 -2.01
C ALA A 181 -26.18 -8.39 -3.48
N PRO A 182 -24.89 -8.17 -3.78
CA PRO A 182 -24.46 -8.02 -5.17
C PRO A 182 -24.59 -9.36 -5.89
N GLU A 183 -25.42 -9.40 -6.93
CA GLU A 183 -25.28 -10.40 -7.99
C GLU A 183 -23.88 -10.22 -8.59
N LYS A 184 -23.01 -11.21 -8.39
CA LYS A 184 -21.67 -11.24 -8.96
C LYS A 184 -21.82 -11.49 -10.47
N THR A 185 -21.89 -10.42 -11.25
CA THR A 185 -21.82 -10.54 -12.70
C THR A 185 -20.38 -10.87 -13.09
N THR A 186 -20.19 -11.92 -13.87
CA THR A 186 -18.86 -12.31 -14.35
C THR A 186 -18.41 -11.41 -15.50
N VAL A 187 -17.09 -11.31 -15.70
CA VAL A 187 -16.52 -10.56 -16.84
C VAL A 187 -16.99 -11.15 -18.17
N GLU A 188 -17.14 -12.47 -18.26
CA GLU A 188 -17.59 -13.19 -19.46
C GLU A 188 -19.03 -12.82 -19.86
N GLU A 189 -19.96 -12.79 -18.90
CA GLU A 189 -21.34 -12.35 -19.13
C GLU A 189 -21.38 -10.89 -19.62
N ARG A 190 -20.51 -10.06 -19.05
CA ARG A 190 -20.46 -8.65 -19.41
C ARG A 190 -19.81 -8.39 -20.77
N ILE A 191 -18.84 -9.21 -21.17
CA ILE A 191 -18.28 -9.24 -22.53
C ILE A 191 -19.39 -9.53 -23.55
N GLN A 192 -20.26 -10.51 -23.29
CA GLN A 192 -21.38 -10.84 -24.19
C GLN A 192 -22.38 -9.68 -24.28
N PHE A 193 -22.73 -9.06 -23.16
CA PHE A 193 -23.62 -7.90 -23.10
C PHE A 193 -23.10 -6.73 -23.95
N VAL A 194 -21.82 -6.37 -23.78
CA VAL A 194 -21.19 -5.27 -24.53
C VAL A 194 -21.17 -5.60 -26.03
N MET A 195 -20.80 -6.83 -26.41
CA MET A 195 -20.80 -7.26 -27.81
C MET A 195 -22.20 -7.23 -28.44
N GLN A 196 -23.25 -7.60 -27.71
CA GLN A 196 -24.61 -7.57 -28.21
C GLN A 196 -25.08 -6.14 -28.50
N ARG A 197 -24.78 -5.20 -27.59
CA ARG A 197 -25.09 -3.77 -27.77
C ARG A 197 -24.33 -3.18 -28.96
N VAL A 198 -23.02 -3.42 -29.05
CA VAL A 198 -22.16 -2.89 -30.13
C VAL A 198 -22.50 -3.50 -31.50
N ARG A 199 -23.06 -4.71 -31.56
CA ARG A 199 -23.55 -5.30 -32.83
C ARG A 199 -24.80 -4.61 -33.38
N GLN A 200 -25.58 -3.94 -32.54
CA GLN A 200 -26.81 -3.25 -32.96
C GLN A 200 -26.54 -1.85 -33.52
N GLY A 201 -25.36 -1.29 -33.27
CA GLY A 201 -24.96 0.03 -33.75
C GLY A 201 -23.79 0.61 -32.95
N ALA A 202 -23.42 1.84 -33.27
CA ALA A 202 -22.48 2.59 -32.45
C ALA A 202 -23.15 2.93 -31.11
N VAL A 203 -22.49 2.58 -30.00
CA VAL A 203 -23.04 2.75 -28.64
C VAL A 203 -22.15 3.71 -27.87
N ALA A 204 -22.73 4.68 -27.17
CA ALA A 204 -21.93 5.55 -26.31
C ALA A 204 -21.41 4.75 -25.10
N PHE A 205 -20.19 5.03 -24.67
CA PHE A 205 -19.58 4.36 -23.52
C PHE A 205 -20.43 4.49 -22.27
N GLU A 206 -21.02 5.66 -22.05
CA GLU A 206 -21.88 5.95 -20.89
C GLU A 206 -23.15 5.08 -20.88
N GLU A 207 -23.73 4.76 -22.05
CA GLU A 207 -24.92 3.91 -22.19
C GLU A 207 -24.67 2.46 -21.73
N LEU A 208 -23.42 2.01 -21.68
CA LEU A 208 -23.07 0.67 -21.17
C LEU A 208 -23.21 0.55 -19.64
N PHE A 209 -23.34 1.69 -18.94
CA PHE A 209 -23.38 1.77 -17.49
C PHE A 209 -24.73 2.25 -16.93
N GLU A 210 -25.68 2.67 -17.77
CA GLU A 210 -27.00 3.18 -17.33
C GLU A 210 -27.80 2.16 -16.52
N ASP A 211 -27.70 0.88 -16.86
CA ASP A 211 -28.42 -0.21 -16.20
C ASP A 211 -27.72 -0.72 -14.92
N LEU A 212 -26.58 -0.12 -14.51
CA LEU A 212 -25.72 -0.64 -13.44
C LEU A 212 -25.91 0.09 -12.12
N LYS A 213 -26.27 -0.67 -11.08
CA LYS A 213 -26.55 -0.13 -9.74
C LYS A 213 -25.43 -0.30 -8.72
N THR A 214 -24.46 -1.18 -8.99
CA THR A 214 -23.40 -1.52 -8.03
C THR A 214 -22.02 -1.21 -8.62
N ARG A 215 -21.11 -0.75 -7.75
CA ARG A 215 -19.71 -0.47 -8.11
C ARG A 215 -19.00 -1.69 -8.70
N ASP A 216 -19.31 -2.89 -8.21
CA ASP A 216 -18.72 -4.13 -8.72
C ASP A 216 -19.10 -4.36 -10.20
N ASN A 217 -20.37 -4.15 -10.56
CA ASN A 217 -20.83 -4.28 -11.94
C ASN A 217 -20.22 -3.19 -12.85
N LEU A 218 -20.01 -1.96 -12.35
CA LEU A 218 -19.30 -0.92 -13.10
C LEU A 218 -17.87 -1.37 -13.44
N VAL A 219 -17.15 -1.90 -12.45
CA VAL A 219 -15.77 -2.36 -12.63
C VAL A 219 -15.71 -3.56 -13.59
N THR A 220 -16.59 -4.54 -13.43
CA THR A 220 -16.66 -5.73 -14.31
C THR A 220 -16.98 -5.33 -15.76
N THR A 221 -17.85 -4.35 -15.98
CA THR A 221 -18.16 -3.83 -17.33
C THR A 221 -16.99 -3.11 -17.96
N PHE A 222 -16.29 -2.32 -17.16
CA PHE A 222 -15.09 -1.63 -17.62
C PHE A 222 -14.00 -2.64 -18.00
N LEU A 223 -13.78 -3.68 -17.19
CA LEU A 223 -12.86 -4.78 -17.50
C LEU A 223 -13.28 -5.52 -18.78
N ALA A 224 -14.58 -5.76 -18.98
CA ALA A 224 -15.09 -6.37 -20.21
C ALA A 224 -14.81 -5.52 -21.46
N VAL A 225 -14.99 -4.19 -21.38
CA VAL A 225 -14.66 -3.26 -22.48
C VAL A 225 -13.15 -3.25 -22.75
N LEU A 226 -12.32 -3.27 -21.70
CA LEU A 226 -10.85 -3.35 -21.83
C LEU A 226 -10.40 -4.64 -22.49
N GLU A 227 -10.99 -5.78 -22.09
CA GLU A 227 -10.67 -7.09 -22.66
C GLU A 227 -11.10 -7.14 -24.15
N LEU A 228 -12.28 -6.61 -24.48
CA LEU A 228 -12.76 -6.52 -25.86
C LEU A 228 -11.90 -5.59 -26.73
N ALA A 229 -11.46 -4.46 -26.19
CA ALA A 229 -10.56 -3.52 -26.88
C ALA A 229 -9.17 -4.12 -27.09
N LYS A 230 -8.64 -4.83 -26.07
CA LYS A 230 -7.37 -5.57 -26.13
C LYS A 230 -7.38 -6.62 -27.24
N HIS A 231 -8.49 -7.36 -27.39
CA HIS A 231 -8.68 -8.34 -28.46
C HIS A 231 -9.22 -7.76 -29.77
N ARG A 232 -9.28 -6.42 -29.92
CA ARG A 232 -9.76 -5.71 -31.11
C ARG A 232 -11.17 -6.08 -31.56
N ARG A 233 -11.98 -6.62 -30.66
CA ARG A 233 -13.39 -6.98 -30.93
C ARG A 233 -14.29 -5.74 -30.90
N VAL A 234 -13.85 -4.69 -30.22
CA VAL A 234 -14.52 -3.38 -30.15
C VAL A 234 -13.49 -2.26 -30.33
N VAL A 235 -13.87 -1.20 -31.04
CA VAL A 235 -13.06 0.00 -31.27
C VAL A 235 -13.73 1.20 -30.62
N LEU A 236 -12.95 1.98 -29.85
CA LEU A 236 -13.39 3.22 -29.24
C LEU A 236 -12.99 4.42 -30.08
N HIS A 237 -13.93 5.33 -30.29
CA HIS A 237 -13.74 6.58 -31.02
C HIS A 237 -14.19 7.76 -30.16
N GLN A 238 -13.37 8.81 -30.12
CA GLN A 238 -13.71 10.09 -29.49
C GLN A 238 -13.49 11.21 -30.51
N ALA A 239 -14.54 11.96 -30.83
CA ALA A 239 -14.48 12.97 -31.89
C ALA A 239 -13.65 14.20 -31.52
N ALA A 240 -13.62 14.58 -30.24
CA ALA A 240 -12.87 15.72 -29.72
C ALA A 240 -12.52 15.50 -28.24
N ARG A 241 -11.60 16.30 -27.69
CA ARG A 241 -11.25 16.25 -26.27
C ARG A 241 -12.52 16.49 -25.42
N PHE A 242 -12.80 15.58 -24.48
CA PHE A 242 -14.02 15.57 -23.66
C PHE A 242 -15.35 15.28 -24.39
N ALA A 243 -15.31 14.88 -25.67
CA ALA A 243 -16.50 14.37 -26.34
C ALA A 243 -16.86 12.95 -25.84
N PRO A 244 -18.12 12.50 -26.00
CA PRO A 244 -18.50 11.13 -25.67
C PRO A 244 -17.62 10.10 -26.39
N LEU A 245 -17.23 9.05 -25.66
CA LEU A 245 -16.57 7.88 -26.23
C LEU A 245 -17.62 7.00 -26.89
N ILE A 246 -17.40 6.62 -28.15
CA ILE A 246 -18.31 5.79 -28.93
C ILE A 246 -17.65 4.45 -29.23
N LEU A 247 -18.34 3.36 -28.92
CA LEU A 247 -17.92 2.00 -29.20
C LEU A 247 -18.53 1.52 -30.51
N THR A 248 -17.70 0.94 -31.36
CA THR A 248 -18.10 0.33 -32.65
C THR A 248 -17.50 -1.07 -32.76
N PRO A 249 -18.11 -1.99 -33.53
CA PRO A 249 -17.57 -3.32 -33.69
C PRO A 249 -16.21 -3.25 -34.39
N GLY A 250 -15.23 -3.98 -33.87
CA GLY A 250 -13.93 -4.11 -34.52
C GLY A 250 -14.04 -4.91 -35.82
N LYS A 251 -13.15 -4.61 -36.79
CA LYS A 251 -13.05 -5.42 -38.01
C LYS A 251 -12.61 -6.83 -37.60
N ILE A 252 -13.49 -7.79 -37.79
CA ILE A 252 -13.20 -9.22 -37.63
C ILE A 252 -12.06 -9.53 -38.61
N SER A 253 -10.88 -9.92 -38.10
CA SER A 253 -9.95 -10.71 -38.89
C SER A 253 -10.58 -12.09 -38.97
N GLU A 254 -10.94 -12.53 -40.18
CA GLU A 254 -11.32 -13.92 -40.44
C GLU A 254 -10.08 -14.79 -40.23
N GLU A 255 -9.78 -15.16 -38.99
CA GLU A 255 -8.87 -16.25 -38.61
C GLU A 255 -9.01 -16.43 -37.09
N ASP A 256 -10.06 -17.18 -36.70
CA ASP A 256 -10.13 -18.07 -35.53
C ASP A 256 -11.50 -18.80 -35.52
#